data_AF-A0A6L7FYJ6-F1
#
_entry.id   AF-A0A6L7FYJ6-F1
#
_cell.length_a   1.000
_cell.length_b   1.000
_cell.length_c   1.000
_cell.angle_alpha   90.00
_cell.angle_beta   90.00
_cell.angle_gamma   90.00
#
_symmetry.space_group_name_H-M   'P 1'
#
loop_
_entity.id
_entity.type
_entity.pdbx_description
1 polymer ?
#
loop_
_entity_poly.entity_id
_entity_poly.type
_entity_poly.pdbx_seq_one_letter_code
_entity_poly.pdbx_strand_id
1 'polypeptide(L)'
;MTRIHDLLALCLRNLEGRNALEREETLANAVMETGGIFAPTPMGGFQIELHGVRAFGRTQATAAVRWSDRAQSALAAQRPA
;
A
#
# COMPACT_ATOMS: atom_id res chain seq x y z
N MET A 1 -3.00 4.53 -19.22
CA MET A 1 -2.59 3.57 -18.17
C MET A 1 -1.47 4.10 -17.26
N THR A 2 -1.09 5.37 -17.32
CA THR A 2 0.05 5.95 -16.56
C THR A 2 -0.30 6.33 -15.11
N ARG A 3 -1.52 6.82 -14.88
CA ARG A 3 -1.94 7.46 -13.61
C ARG A 3 -1.84 6.57 -12.37
N ILE A 4 -2.16 5.27 -12.47
CA ILE A 4 -2.14 4.36 -11.31
C ILE A 4 -0.70 4.04 -10.87
N HIS A 5 0.22 3.90 -11.82
CA HIS A 5 1.62 3.61 -11.52
C HIS A 5 2.35 4.81 -10.95
N ASP A 6 2.05 6.01 -11.45
CA ASP A 6 2.58 7.26 -10.88
C ASP A 6 2.14 7.43 -9.42
N LEU A 7 0.87 7.09 -9.12
CA LEU A 7 0.34 7.10 -7.75
C LEU A 7 0.99 6.04 -6.86
N LEU A 8 1.19 4.81 -7.37
CA LEU A 8 1.91 3.75 -6.64
C LEU A 8 3.36 4.16 -6.35
N ALA A 9 4.07 4.70 -7.33
CA ALA A 9 5.46 5.13 -7.18
C ALA A 9 5.58 6.31 -6.20
N LEU A 10 4.64 7.27 -6.25
CA LEU A 10 4.58 8.36 -5.28
C LEU A 10 4.32 7.84 -3.86
N CYS A 11 3.36 6.94 -3.70
CA CYS A 11 3.03 6.34 -2.41
C CYS A 11 4.24 5.58 -1.83
N LEU A 12 4.93 4.78 -2.64
CA LEU A 12 6.14 4.07 -2.22
C LEU A 12 7.27 5.01 -1.82
N ARG A 13 7.54 6.08 -2.58
CA ARG A 13 8.51 7.12 -2.20
C ARG A 13 8.15 7.76 -0.87
N ASN A 14 6.86 8.02 -0.64
CA ASN A 14 6.41 8.56 0.64
C ASN A 14 6.63 7.59 1.80
N LEU A 15 6.74 6.28 1.56
CA LEU A 15 6.97 5.24 2.58
C LEU A 15 8.47 4.91 2.79
N GLU A 16 9.37 5.44 1.97
CA GLU A 16 10.81 5.20 2.11
C GLU A 16 11.34 5.80 3.43
N GLY A 17 12.23 5.08 4.10
CA GLY A 17 12.82 5.50 5.37
C GLY A 17 11.88 5.45 6.59
N ARG A 18 10.57 5.22 6.41
CA ARG A 18 9.59 5.16 7.49
C ARG A 18 9.64 3.85 8.26
N ASN A 19 9.43 3.92 9.58
CA ASN A 19 9.24 2.74 10.42
C ASN A 19 7.85 2.11 10.21
N ALA A 20 7.58 0.97 10.86
CA ALA A 20 6.33 0.23 10.64
C ALA A 20 5.06 1.01 11.02
N LEU A 21 5.11 1.84 12.07
CA LEU A 21 3.98 2.66 12.52
C LEU A 21 3.76 3.84 11.55
N GLU A 22 4.83 4.54 11.20
CA GLU A 22 4.76 5.67 10.27
C GLU A 22 4.27 5.24 8.88
N ARG A 23 4.59 4.01 8.45
CA ARG A 23 4.07 3.43 7.20
C ARG A 23 2.56 3.21 7.25
N GLU A 24 2.04 2.72 8.37
CA GLU A 24 0.60 2.59 8.58
C GLU A 24 -0.09 3.94 8.46
N GLU A 25 0.38 4.96 9.20
CA GLU A 25 -0.22 6.30 9.16
C GLU A 25 -0.17 6.90 7.75
N THR A 26 0.94 6.71 7.04
CA THR A 26 1.11 7.18 5.65
C THR A 26 0.11 6.52 4.70
N LEU A 27 -0.10 5.21 4.83
CA LEU A 27 -1.07 4.50 4.00
C LEU A 27 -2.51 4.84 4.37
N ALA A 28 -2.81 5.04 5.65
CA ALA A 28 -4.11 5.53 6.10
C ALA A 28 -4.43 6.90 5.49
N ASN A 29 -3.47 7.83 5.55
CA ASN A 29 -3.60 9.14 4.93
C ASN A 29 -3.80 9.05 3.41
N ALA A 30 -2.99 8.25 2.72
CA ALA A 30 -3.13 8.06 1.27
C ALA A 30 -4.50 7.47 0.88
N VAL A 31 -5.03 6.52 1.66
CA VAL A 31 -6.37 5.97 1.47
C VAL A 31 -7.46 7.03 1.69
N MET A 32 -7.32 7.89 2.70
CA MET A 32 -8.26 9.00 2.94
C MET A 32 -8.23 10.03 1.81
N GLU A 33 -7.05 10.36 1.29
CA GLU A 33 -6.87 11.40 0.26
C GLU A 33 -7.29 10.95 -1.14
N THR A 34 -7.05 9.68 -1.47
CA THR A 34 -7.18 9.19 -2.85
C THR A 34 -8.25 8.11 -3.03
N GLY A 35 -8.87 7.69 -1.93
CA GLY A 35 -9.81 6.58 -1.89
C GLY A 35 -9.09 5.22 -1.84
N GLY A 36 -9.78 4.24 -1.28
CA GLY A 36 -9.25 2.90 -1.06
C GLY A 36 -9.91 2.23 0.13
N ILE A 37 -9.31 1.15 0.61
CA ILE A 37 -9.74 0.45 1.82
C ILE A 37 -8.55 0.36 2.75
N PHE A 38 -8.73 0.81 3.98
CA PHE A 38 -7.89 0.44 5.10
C PHE A 38 -8.81 0.08 6.27
N ALA A 39 -9.09 -1.22 6.42
CA ALA A 39 -10.10 -1.68 7.36
C ALA A 39 -9.75 -3.06 7.94
N PRO A 40 -10.26 -3.37 9.15
CA PRO A 40 -10.24 -4.73 9.66
C PRO A 40 -11.08 -5.66 8.77
N THR A 41 -10.68 -6.93 8.67
CA THR A 41 -11.42 -7.93 7.89
C THR A 41 -12.29 -8.81 8.79
N PRO A 42 -13.41 -9.35 8.27
CA PRO A 42 -14.28 -10.26 9.05
C PRO A 42 -13.58 -11.53 9.55
N MET A 43 -12.50 -11.97 8.88
CA MET A 43 -11.73 -13.16 9.24
C MET A 43 -10.61 -12.86 10.25
N GLY A 44 -10.53 -11.62 10.75
CA GLY A 44 -9.44 -11.13 11.59
C GLY A 44 -8.29 -10.53 10.78
N GLY A 45 -7.56 -9.59 11.40
CA GLY A 45 -6.50 -8.83 10.75
C GLY A 45 -7.03 -7.64 9.93
N PHE A 46 -6.18 -7.09 9.06
CA PHE A 46 -6.41 -5.87 8.31
C PHE A 46 -6.15 -6.06 6.81
N GLN A 47 -6.95 -5.36 6.00
CA GLN A 47 -6.78 -5.23 4.56
C GLN A 47 -6.41 -3.80 4.21
N ILE A 48 -5.45 -3.66 3.28
CA ILE A 48 -5.18 -2.41 2.58
C ILE A 48 -5.43 -2.64 1.09
N GLU A 49 -6.26 -1.81 0.49
CA GLU A 49 -6.47 -1.73 -0.95
C GLU A 49 -6.32 -0.29 -1.40
N LEU A 50 -5.28 -0.04 -2.18
CA LEU A 50 -4.92 1.31 -2.61
C LEU A 50 -4.26 1.21 -3.97
N HIS A 51 -4.67 2.08 -4.90
CA HIS A 51 -4.15 2.17 -6.27
C HIS A 51 -4.08 0.82 -7.02
N GLY A 52 -5.11 -0.02 -6.88
CA GLY A 52 -5.20 -1.33 -7.54
C GLY A 52 -4.34 -2.43 -6.90
N VAL A 53 -3.65 -2.15 -5.79
CA VAL A 53 -2.89 -3.13 -5.02
C VAL A 53 -3.65 -3.47 -3.75
N ARG A 54 -3.89 -4.77 -3.53
CA ARG A 54 -4.53 -5.30 -2.32
C ARG A 54 -3.56 -6.16 -1.53
N ALA A 55 -3.51 -5.96 -0.21
CA ALA A 55 -2.73 -6.76 0.72
C ALA A 55 -3.47 -7.01 2.04
N PHE A 56 -3.10 -8.10 2.70
CA PHE A 56 -3.68 -8.54 3.96
C PHE A 56 -2.59 -8.82 4.98
N GLY A 57 -2.80 -8.40 6.23
CA GLY A 57 -1.90 -8.65 7.34
C GLY A 57 -2.64 -8.94 8.64
N ARG A 58 -1.99 -9.62 9.59
CA ARG A 58 -2.59 -9.88 10.91
C ARG A 58 -2.75 -8.62 11.76
N THR A 59 -1.93 -7.61 11.49
CA THR A 59 -1.98 -6.27 12.09
C THR A 59 -1.95 -5.21 10.98
N GLN A 60 -2.30 -3.97 11.31
CA GLN A 60 -2.20 -2.82 10.40
C GLN A 60 -0.77 -2.67 9.84
N ALA A 61 0.24 -2.64 10.71
CA ALA A 61 1.65 -2.64 10.32
C ALA A 61 2.03 -3.79 9.37
N THR A 62 1.56 -5.02 9.64
CA THR A 62 1.87 -6.16 8.74
C THR A 62 1.18 -6.00 7.39
N ALA A 63 -0.04 -5.48 7.35
CA ALA A 63 -0.75 -5.19 6.11
C ALA A 63 -0.04 -4.09 5.30
N ALA A 64 0.46 -3.05 5.97
CA ALA A 64 1.23 -1.95 5.37
C ALA A 64 2.53 -2.41 4.72
N VAL A 65 3.30 -3.26 5.41
CA VAL A 65 4.53 -3.87 4.85
C VAL A 65 4.19 -4.69 3.60
N ARG A 66 3.20 -5.59 3.71
CA ARG A 66 2.81 -6.46 2.58
C ARG A 66 2.23 -5.69 1.40
N TRP A 67 1.53 -4.59 1.66
CA TRP A 67 1.05 -3.70 0.61
C TRP A 67 2.24 -3.08 -0.13
N SER A 68 3.24 -2.60 0.61
CA SER A 68 4.47 -2.00 0.05
C SER A 68 5.20 -3.01 -0.85
N ASP A 69 5.40 -4.25 -0.38
CA ASP A 69 6.07 -5.31 -1.15
C ASP A 69 5.34 -5.63 -2.46
N ARG A 70 4.00 -5.69 -2.40
CA ARG A 70 3.16 -5.93 -3.58
C ARG A 70 3.17 -4.76 -4.54
N ALA A 71 3.14 -3.52 -4.04
CA ALA A 71 3.23 -2.32 -4.85
C ALA A 71 4.57 -2.24 -5.59
N GLN A 72 5.68 -2.57 -4.91
CA GLN A 72 7.01 -2.65 -5.53
C GLN A 72 7.04 -3.70 -6.64
N SER A 73 6.49 -4.89 -6.37
CA SER A 73 6.41 -5.97 -7.36
C SER A 73 5.57 -5.58 -8.59
N ALA A 74 4.45 -4.89 -8.37
CA ALA A 74 3.56 -4.42 -9.44
C ALA A 74 4.23 -3.34 -10.33
N LEU A 75 5.10 -2.50 -9.76
CA LEU A 75 5.91 -1.55 -10.53
C LEU A 75 7.05 -2.25 -11.27
N ALA A 76 7.72 -3.22 -10.64
CA ALA A 76 8.83 -3.95 -11.25
C ALA A 76 8.40 -4.80 -12.45
N ALA A 77 7.23 -5.45 -12.38
CA ALA A 77 6.67 -6.26 -13.46
C ALA A 77 6.38 -5.48 -14.76
N GLN A 78 6.46 -4.14 -14.73
CA GLN A 78 6.16 -3.27 -15.87
C GLN A 78 7.38 -2.61 -16.49
N ARG A 79 8.57 -2.77 -15.92
CA ARG A 79 9.80 -2.32 -16.58
C ARG A 79 10.19 -3.42 -17.59
N PRO A 80 10.02 -3.24 -18.92
CA PRO A 80 10.63 -4.14 -19.87
C PRO A 80 12.16 -4.10 -19.68
N ALA A 81 12.79 -5.27 -19.83
CA ALA A 81 14.24 -5.41 -19.81
C ALA A 81 14.92 -4.59 -20.92
#